data_AF-A0AAN7PYW6-F1
#
_entry.id   AF-A0AAN7PYW6-F1
#
_cell.length_a   1.000
_cell.length_b   1.000
_cell.length_c   1.000
_cell.angle_alpha   90.00
_cell.angle_beta   90.00
_cell.angle_gamma   90.00
#
_symmetry.space_group_name_H-M   'P 1'
#
loop_
_entity.id
_entity.type
_entity.pdbx_description
1 polymer ?
#
loop_
_entity_poly.entity_id
_entity_poly.type
_entity_poly.pdbx_seq_one_letter_code
_entity_poly.pdbx_strand_id
1 'polypeptide(L)'
;MYLTNQAPLPVNSNPAMVLPPRKFTTVLDVARFAARILDSALSHKAILDRRALPIERATSREPGQPLCMSQYYRLLNVCRIPGRIVDSQYIAPQPNLGEHPPEHVVVICRSQFYCVPVQANDRGRLNEDELCAQLLHILDDAPCLASPPPIGLLTGWKRNKWWEARETIKRDERNRRNLELIEKSLLIVCLDEPLPSSFNLRTQRGAAGHTAGGRDETNLTLQMLHGGGSVYNSANRWFDKTLQFIISGDGACGLCNEHSAAEGVAVIQLLEKLLKHVDSLPNNSEVPTAFNSHLPPPERLEWNLEPEDHKRIEEAAIELDNLIKDLDFQIYRFNGYGKDFIKSCHISPDVYIQLALQLTYYRLNGKLTATYESASTRRFRLGRVDCIRSATPEVLEWVTVMAQPKDDDDLGNKKVTFQLLSDEEILSFWHAAVKAQTNEMIDNILGQGIDIHLLGLREAAKETSPTAMSPLPELFTDESYRIANKFLLTTSQVATTTDSFVGYGPVDPNGYGASYNPKPNSIVFCLSAFWSSQTTSTSKFAQTLEESLLILQQFLTRTR
;
A
#
# COMPACT_ATOMS: atom_id res chain seq x y z
N MET A 1 -7.37 -7.62 -12.19
CA MET A 1 -7.13 -6.66 -11.09
C MET A 1 -6.06 -5.64 -11.46
N TYR A 2 -4.83 -6.04 -11.80
CA TYR A 2 -3.72 -5.08 -11.96
C TYR A 2 -3.34 -4.74 -13.41
N LEU A 3 -2.91 -5.73 -14.19
CA LEU A 3 -2.20 -5.49 -15.47
C LEU A 3 -3.06 -4.86 -16.57
N THR A 4 -4.38 -5.03 -16.51
CA THR A 4 -5.33 -4.40 -17.43
C THR A 4 -5.82 -3.03 -16.95
N ASN A 5 -5.52 -2.64 -15.70
CA ASN A 5 -5.91 -1.35 -15.17
C ASN A 5 -4.99 -0.26 -15.74
N GLN A 6 -5.60 0.71 -16.42
CA GLN A 6 -4.92 1.81 -17.12
C GLN A 6 -4.74 3.06 -16.25
N ALA A 7 -5.29 3.08 -15.03
CA ALA A 7 -5.09 4.17 -14.08
C ALA A 7 -3.61 4.33 -13.70
N PRO A 8 -3.16 5.54 -13.34
CA PRO A 8 -1.83 5.75 -12.78
C PRO A 8 -1.57 4.87 -11.55
N LEU A 9 -0.35 4.35 -11.41
CA LEU A 9 0.02 3.52 -10.26
C LEU A 9 -0.01 4.24 -8.90
N PRO A 10 0.59 5.43 -8.72
CA PRO A 10 0.49 6.13 -7.44
C PRO A 10 -0.98 6.42 -7.10
N VAL A 11 -1.32 6.37 -5.81
CA VAL A 11 -2.69 6.49 -5.27
C VAL A 11 -3.61 5.32 -5.63
N ASN A 12 -3.79 5.00 -6.92
CA ASN A 12 -4.83 4.08 -7.38
C ASN A 12 -4.46 2.60 -7.28
N SER A 13 -3.17 2.25 -7.24
CA SER A 13 -2.73 0.86 -7.18
C SER A 13 -1.62 0.62 -6.17
N ASN A 14 -0.61 1.49 -6.09
CA ASN A 14 0.55 1.26 -5.24
C ASN A 14 0.24 1.67 -3.79
N PRO A 15 0.20 0.73 -2.83
CA PRO A 15 0.09 1.09 -1.43
C PRO A 15 1.40 1.69 -0.91
N ALA A 16 1.26 2.55 0.08
CA ALA A 16 2.34 3.15 0.85
C ALA A 16 2.42 2.51 2.23
N MET A 17 3.61 2.22 2.72
CA MET A 17 3.84 1.85 4.12
C MET A 17 4.69 2.92 4.79
N VAL A 18 4.25 3.37 5.97
CA VAL A 18 5.04 4.25 6.84
C VAL A 18 5.63 3.42 7.96
N LEU A 19 6.94 3.54 8.17
CA LEU A 19 7.67 2.87 9.24
C LEU A 19 7.85 3.84 10.43
N PRO A 20 8.20 3.35 11.63
CA PRO A 20 8.56 4.20 12.75
C PRO A 20 9.66 5.21 12.35
N PRO A 21 9.46 6.52 12.58
CA PRO A 21 10.44 7.54 12.24
C PRO A 21 11.79 7.29 12.86
N ARG A 22 12.83 7.69 12.13
CA ARG A 22 14.22 7.64 12.60
C ARG A 22 14.69 9.01 13.07
N LYS A 23 15.75 9.04 13.87
CA LYS A 23 16.44 10.27 14.25
C LYS A 23 17.76 10.30 13.51
N PHE A 24 17.83 11.12 12.48
CA PHE A 24 19.07 11.38 11.74
C PHE A 24 19.60 12.75 12.15
N THR A 25 20.88 12.80 12.48
CA THR A 25 21.60 14.03 12.83
C THR A 25 22.54 14.48 11.72
N THR A 26 23.00 13.52 10.91
CA THR A 26 23.93 13.75 9.81
C THR A 26 23.50 12.99 8.56
N VAL A 27 24.06 13.38 7.41
CA VAL A 27 23.92 12.65 6.14
C VAL A 27 24.47 11.22 6.25
N LEU A 28 25.49 11.01 7.10
CA LEU A 28 26.02 9.68 7.42
C LEU A 28 24.97 8.78 8.06
N ASP A 29 24.14 9.30 8.96
CA ASP A 29 23.09 8.48 9.59
C ASP A 29 22.07 7.96 8.55
N VAL A 30 21.72 8.81 7.57
CA VAL A 30 20.85 8.44 6.44
C VAL A 30 21.50 7.34 5.61
N ALA A 31 22.75 7.55 5.19
CA ALA A 31 23.49 6.59 4.38
C ALA A 31 23.69 5.24 5.11
N ARG A 32 24.01 5.29 6.41
CA ARG A 32 24.20 4.11 7.25
C ARG A 32 22.91 3.32 7.42
N PHE A 33 21.79 4.00 7.67
CA PHE A 33 20.48 3.36 7.76
C PHE A 33 20.08 2.69 6.43
N ALA A 34 20.25 3.39 5.31
CA ALA A 34 20.02 2.85 3.98
C ALA A 34 20.91 1.62 3.70
N ALA A 35 22.20 1.69 4.01
CA ALA A 35 23.14 0.59 3.85
C ALA A 35 22.73 -0.66 4.65
N ARG A 36 22.32 -0.49 5.92
CA ARG A 36 21.85 -1.59 6.76
C ARG A 36 20.58 -2.24 6.25
N ILE A 37 19.64 -1.46 5.71
CA ILE A 37 18.43 -2.00 5.07
C ILE A 37 18.82 -2.82 3.83
N LEU A 38 19.72 -2.31 2.99
CA LEU A 38 20.22 -3.03 1.81
C LEU A 38 20.94 -4.32 2.19
N ASP A 39 21.85 -4.26 3.15
CA ASP A 39 22.57 -5.43 3.65
C ASP A 39 21.60 -6.49 4.20
N SER A 40 20.60 -6.07 4.99
CA SER A 40 19.57 -6.98 5.48
C SER A 40 18.74 -7.59 4.34
N ALA A 41 18.39 -6.80 3.32
CA ALA A 41 17.64 -7.27 2.15
C ALA A 41 18.44 -8.30 1.33
N LEU A 42 19.75 -8.09 1.15
CA LEU A 42 20.65 -9.04 0.50
C LEU A 42 20.77 -10.35 1.29
N SER A 43 20.83 -10.26 2.62
CA SER A 43 20.83 -11.43 3.51
C SER A 43 19.51 -12.19 3.43
N HIS A 44 18.38 -11.49 3.33
CA HIS A 44 17.08 -12.12 3.10
C HIS A 44 17.01 -12.78 1.72
N LYS A 45 17.52 -12.11 0.68
CA LYS A 45 17.58 -12.64 -0.67
C LYS A 45 18.37 -13.95 -0.75
N ALA A 46 19.52 -14.04 -0.07
CA ALA A 46 20.28 -15.29 0.00
C ALA A 46 19.47 -16.48 0.58
N ILE A 47 18.53 -16.21 1.49
CA ILE A 47 17.59 -17.22 2.03
C ILE A 47 16.59 -17.64 0.95
N LEU A 48 16.05 -16.68 0.19
CA LEU A 48 15.13 -16.95 -0.92
C LEU A 48 15.83 -17.74 -2.04
N ASP A 49 17.02 -17.33 -2.47
CA ASP A 49 17.76 -18.00 -3.55
C ASP A 49 18.05 -19.47 -3.20
N ARG A 50 18.32 -19.77 -1.92
CA ARG A 50 18.52 -21.14 -1.41
C ARG A 50 17.23 -21.89 -1.07
N ARG A 51 16.06 -21.31 -1.33
CA ARG A 51 14.73 -21.87 -0.99
C ARG A 51 14.59 -22.22 0.50
N ALA A 52 15.28 -21.48 1.37
CA ALA A 52 15.38 -21.77 2.80
C ALA A 52 14.40 -20.93 3.66
N LEU A 53 13.47 -20.21 3.04
CA LEU A 53 12.45 -19.43 3.76
C LEU A 53 11.52 -20.40 4.51
N PRO A 54 11.34 -20.24 5.85
CA PRO A 54 10.42 -21.09 6.60
C PRO A 54 8.99 -21.03 6.06
N ILE A 55 8.34 -22.17 5.99
CA ILE A 55 6.95 -22.27 5.52
C ILE A 55 6.03 -21.68 6.59
N GLU A 56 5.30 -20.63 6.21
CA GLU A 56 4.21 -20.12 7.04
C GLU A 56 3.06 -21.12 7.11
N ARG A 57 2.37 -21.11 8.25
CA ARG A 57 1.23 -21.98 8.51
C ARG A 57 0.06 -21.17 9.03
N ALA A 58 -1.15 -21.55 8.64
CA ALA A 58 -2.37 -20.95 9.14
C ALA A 58 -2.47 -21.07 10.66
N THR A 59 -2.89 -19.98 11.32
CA THR A 59 -3.08 -19.93 12.78
C THR A 59 -4.54 -20.01 13.19
N SER A 60 -5.45 -19.49 12.36
CA SER A 60 -6.90 -19.65 12.47
C SER A 60 -7.37 -20.71 11.47
N ARG A 61 -8.56 -21.32 11.71
CA ARG A 61 -9.30 -22.26 10.84
C ARG A 61 -8.42 -23.27 10.08
N GLU A 62 -8.45 -24.54 10.43
CA GLU A 62 -7.43 -25.52 9.98
C GLU A 62 -5.99 -25.12 10.38
N PRO A 63 -5.70 -24.98 11.70
CA PRO A 63 -4.38 -24.58 12.17
C PRO A 63 -3.28 -25.56 11.70
N GLY A 64 -2.14 -25.01 11.29
CA GLY A 64 -1.00 -25.80 10.82
C GLY A 64 -0.99 -26.08 9.32
N GLN A 65 -2.06 -25.78 8.57
CA GLN A 65 -2.03 -25.89 7.10
C GLN A 65 -0.92 -25.01 6.51
N PRO A 66 -0.04 -25.54 5.62
CA PRO A 66 0.96 -24.74 4.92
C PRO A 66 0.32 -23.63 4.07
N LEU A 67 0.91 -22.44 4.09
CA LEU A 67 0.55 -21.33 3.22
C LEU A 67 1.52 -21.25 2.04
N CYS A 68 1.00 -20.81 0.89
CA CYS A 68 1.78 -20.59 -0.31
C CYS A 68 2.81 -19.48 -0.07
N MET A 69 4.07 -19.75 -0.43
CA MET A 69 5.19 -18.83 -0.27
C MET A 69 5.57 -18.10 -1.56
N SER A 70 4.83 -18.28 -2.66
CA SER A 70 5.22 -17.78 -4.00
C SER A 70 5.42 -16.27 -4.07
N GLN A 71 4.64 -15.50 -3.31
CA GLN A 71 4.69 -14.04 -3.30
C GLN A 71 6.03 -13.51 -2.77
N TYR A 72 6.68 -14.19 -1.82
CA TYR A 72 8.00 -13.80 -1.29
C TYR A 72 9.09 -13.82 -2.36
N TYR A 73 9.01 -14.77 -3.29
CA TYR A 73 9.94 -14.91 -4.41
C TYR A 73 9.64 -13.93 -5.56
N ARG A 74 8.70 -13.00 -5.36
CA ARG A 74 8.31 -11.96 -6.32
C ARG A 74 8.46 -10.54 -5.74
N LEU A 75 9.19 -10.39 -4.63
CA LEU A 75 9.40 -9.08 -3.99
C LEU A 75 10.64 -8.36 -4.54
N LEU A 76 11.75 -9.09 -4.68
CA LEU A 76 13.01 -8.57 -5.19
C LEU A 76 13.17 -8.92 -6.67
N ASN A 77 13.84 -8.04 -7.43
CA ASN A 77 14.06 -8.19 -8.87
C ASN A 77 12.77 -8.30 -9.70
N VAL A 78 11.73 -7.60 -9.25
CA VAL A 78 10.46 -7.50 -9.97
C VAL A 78 10.22 -6.05 -10.37
N CYS A 79 9.69 -5.87 -11.57
CA CYS A 79 9.28 -4.58 -12.10
C CYS A 79 8.07 -4.78 -12.99
N ARG A 80 7.05 -3.93 -12.85
CA ARG A 80 5.96 -3.86 -13.81
C ARG A 80 6.45 -3.14 -15.06
N ILE A 81 6.00 -3.59 -16.24
CA ILE A 81 6.36 -3.00 -17.53
C ILE A 81 5.08 -2.49 -18.17
N PRO A 82 4.97 -1.19 -18.51
CA PRO A 82 3.76 -0.65 -19.10
C PRO A 82 3.52 -1.26 -20.48
N GLY A 83 2.26 -1.52 -20.80
CA GLY A 83 1.83 -1.99 -22.12
C GLY A 83 0.68 -1.15 -22.65
N ARG A 84 0.47 -1.18 -23.98
CA ARG A 84 -0.56 -0.37 -24.64
C ARG A 84 -1.97 -0.61 -24.08
N ILE A 85 -2.29 -1.86 -23.76
CA ILE A 85 -3.61 -2.31 -23.27
C ILE A 85 -3.45 -3.13 -21.99
N VAL A 86 -2.42 -3.98 -21.94
CA VAL A 86 -2.12 -4.85 -20.81
C VAL A 86 -0.65 -4.71 -20.48
N ASP A 87 -0.36 -4.35 -19.24
CA ASP A 87 1.00 -4.32 -18.69
C ASP A 87 1.53 -5.75 -18.54
N SER A 88 2.85 -5.87 -18.35
CA SER A 88 3.49 -7.14 -18.02
C SER A 88 4.36 -7.00 -16.78
N GLN A 89 4.99 -8.09 -16.35
CA GLN A 89 5.92 -8.10 -15.22
C GLN A 89 7.25 -8.67 -15.69
N TYR A 90 8.33 -7.94 -15.46
CA TYR A 90 9.66 -8.52 -15.40
C TYR A 90 9.82 -9.18 -14.03
N ILE A 91 10.12 -10.48 -14.04
CA ILE A 91 10.49 -11.26 -12.85
C ILE A 91 11.81 -11.92 -13.19
N ALA A 92 12.86 -11.65 -12.40
CA ALA A 92 14.15 -12.27 -12.66
C ALA A 92 14.03 -13.81 -12.64
N PRO A 93 14.63 -14.49 -13.63
CA PRO A 93 14.69 -15.94 -13.62
C PRO A 93 15.50 -16.41 -12.40
N GLN A 94 15.15 -17.58 -11.88
CA GLN A 94 15.98 -18.21 -10.85
C GLN A 94 17.32 -18.57 -11.49
N PRO A 95 18.46 -18.15 -10.90
CA PRO A 95 19.77 -18.51 -11.44
C PRO A 95 19.95 -20.03 -11.43
N ASN A 96 20.61 -20.57 -12.44
CA ASN A 96 21.02 -21.98 -12.41
C ASN A 96 22.03 -22.20 -11.28
N LEU A 97 22.19 -23.46 -10.85
CA LEU A 97 23.16 -23.81 -9.81
C LEU A 97 24.58 -23.38 -10.25
N GLY A 98 25.18 -22.42 -9.55
CA GLY A 98 26.51 -21.88 -9.84
C GLY A 98 26.55 -20.62 -10.72
N GLU A 99 25.40 -20.14 -11.23
CA GLU A 99 25.31 -18.84 -11.87
C GLU A 99 25.14 -17.73 -10.83
N HIS A 100 25.97 -16.69 -10.91
CA HIS A 100 25.88 -15.49 -10.09
C HIS A 100 25.78 -14.29 -11.03
N PRO A 101 24.57 -14.00 -11.57
CA PRO A 101 24.40 -12.83 -12.41
C PRO A 101 24.74 -11.57 -11.60
N PRO A 102 25.34 -10.54 -12.24
CA PRO A 102 25.65 -9.29 -11.55
C PRO A 102 24.38 -8.69 -10.97
N GLU A 103 24.44 -8.33 -9.69
CA GLU A 103 23.31 -7.75 -8.96
C GLU A 103 23.60 -6.30 -8.60
N HIS A 104 22.57 -5.47 -8.69
CA HIS A 104 22.65 -4.05 -8.36
C HIS A 104 21.32 -3.55 -7.80
N VAL A 105 21.40 -2.44 -7.08
CA VAL A 105 20.24 -1.62 -6.73
C VAL A 105 20.27 -0.33 -7.54
N VAL A 106 19.12 0.33 -7.64
CA VAL A 106 19.07 1.70 -8.13
C VAL A 106 18.79 2.63 -6.96
N VAL A 107 19.60 3.66 -6.83
CA VAL A 107 19.39 4.72 -5.83
C VAL A 107 18.94 5.96 -6.57
N ILE A 108 17.88 6.61 -6.08
CA ILE A 108 17.38 7.87 -6.64
C ILE A 108 17.55 8.96 -5.59
N CYS A 109 18.26 10.03 -5.94
CA CYS A 109 18.44 11.20 -5.08
C CYS A 109 18.29 12.46 -5.94
N ARG A 110 17.42 13.40 -5.52
CA ARG A 110 17.12 14.64 -6.27
C ARG A 110 16.79 14.37 -7.75
N SER A 111 15.99 13.33 -7.99
CA SER A 111 15.57 12.87 -9.33
C SER A 111 16.70 12.32 -10.21
N GLN A 112 17.92 12.17 -9.68
CA GLN A 112 19.03 11.52 -10.35
C GLN A 112 19.10 10.05 -9.96
N PHE A 113 19.33 9.19 -10.95
CA PHE A 113 19.35 7.75 -10.80
C PHE A 113 20.79 7.25 -10.82
N TYR A 114 21.13 6.36 -9.90
CA TYR A 114 22.46 5.77 -9.76
C TYR A 114 22.34 4.25 -9.72
N CYS A 115 23.10 3.56 -10.57
CA CYS A 115 23.28 2.12 -10.48
C CYS A 115 24.39 1.83 -9.45
N VAL A 116 24.04 1.08 -8.42
CA VAL A 116 24.98 0.67 -7.35
C VAL A 116 25.10 -0.85 -7.37
N PRO A 117 26.22 -1.40 -7.90
CA PRO A 117 26.52 -2.81 -7.76
C PRO A 117 26.53 -3.22 -6.29
N VAL A 118 25.92 -4.35 -5.96
CA VAL A 118 25.94 -4.90 -4.58
C VAL A 118 26.95 -6.02 -4.42
N GLN A 119 27.76 -6.23 -5.46
CA GLN A 119 28.84 -7.21 -5.52
C GLN A 119 30.06 -6.53 -6.15
N ALA A 120 31.22 -6.73 -5.55
CA ALA A 120 32.51 -6.44 -6.13
C ALA A 120 32.97 -7.60 -7.03
N ASN A 121 33.64 -7.27 -8.13
CA ASN A 121 34.08 -8.24 -9.14
C ASN A 121 35.05 -9.30 -8.59
N ASP A 122 35.81 -8.99 -7.54
CA ASP A 122 36.88 -9.81 -6.99
C ASP A 122 36.52 -10.55 -5.69
N ARG A 123 35.56 -10.03 -4.91
CA ARG A 123 35.24 -10.52 -3.55
C ARG A 123 33.77 -10.85 -3.30
N GLY A 124 32.91 -10.69 -4.31
CA GLY A 124 31.48 -10.95 -4.17
C GLY A 124 30.75 -9.84 -3.43
N ARG A 125 29.74 -10.18 -2.63
CA ARG A 125 28.82 -9.22 -2.00
C ARG A 125 29.55 -8.11 -1.21
N LEU A 126 29.11 -6.86 -1.40
CA LEU A 126 29.57 -5.71 -0.62
C LEU A 126 29.08 -5.78 0.84
N ASN A 127 29.93 -5.31 1.76
CA ASN A 127 29.57 -5.18 3.18
C ASN A 127 28.85 -3.85 3.49
N GLU A 128 28.38 -3.69 4.73
CA GLU A 128 27.67 -2.49 5.20
C GLU A 128 28.48 -1.19 4.98
N ASP A 129 29.78 -1.19 5.29
CA ASP A 129 30.63 0.00 5.15
C ASP A 129 30.85 0.39 3.69
N GLU A 130 31.03 -0.58 2.80
CA GLU A 130 31.14 -0.36 1.37
C GLU A 130 29.84 0.19 0.79
N LEU A 131 28.69 -0.39 1.14
CA LEU A 131 27.38 0.13 0.73
C LEU A 131 27.14 1.55 1.27
N CYS A 132 27.51 1.80 2.52
CA CYS A 132 27.40 3.13 3.13
C CYS A 132 28.26 4.16 2.40
N ALA A 133 29.50 3.82 2.03
CA ALA A 133 30.37 4.70 1.26
C ALA A 133 29.79 5.03 -0.13
N GLN A 134 29.20 4.06 -0.82
CA GLN A 134 28.52 4.28 -2.11
C GLN A 134 27.32 5.21 -1.97
N LEU A 135 26.53 5.06 -0.91
CA LEU A 135 25.37 5.92 -0.63
C LEU A 135 25.78 7.34 -0.21
N LEU A 136 26.84 7.47 0.58
CA LEU A 136 27.43 8.76 0.94
C LEU A 136 27.91 9.52 -0.30
N HIS A 137 28.58 8.82 -1.22
CA HIS A 137 29.00 9.42 -2.48
C HIS A 137 27.82 10.03 -3.24
N ILE A 138 26.69 9.33 -3.33
CA ILE A 138 25.47 9.82 -3.99
C ILE A 138 24.89 11.05 -3.27
N LEU A 139 24.87 11.03 -1.94
CA LEU A 139 24.37 12.14 -1.13
C LEU A 139 25.25 13.40 -1.20
N ASP A 140 26.53 13.23 -1.53
CA ASP A 140 27.49 14.33 -1.77
C ASP A 140 27.47 14.83 -3.22
N ASP A 141 27.37 13.92 -4.20
CA ASP A 141 27.39 14.22 -5.64
C ASP A 141 26.08 14.89 -6.12
N ALA A 142 24.92 14.30 -5.81
CA ALA A 142 23.63 14.74 -6.36
C ALA A 142 23.30 16.23 -6.10
N PRO A 143 23.58 16.83 -4.92
CA PRO A 143 23.37 18.26 -4.68
C PRO A 143 24.28 19.20 -5.48
N CYS A 144 25.45 18.72 -5.93
CA CYS A 144 26.43 19.53 -6.68
C CYS A 144 26.13 19.61 -8.18
N LEU A 145 25.17 18.81 -8.66
CA LEU A 145 24.85 18.66 -10.06
C LEU A 145 23.64 19.50 -10.48
N ALA A 146 23.58 19.86 -11.76
CA ALA A 146 22.39 20.48 -12.33
C ALA A 146 21.17 19.55 -12.19
N SER A 147 19.98 20.14 -12.01
CA SER A 147 18.74 19.38 -11.92
C SER A 147 18.54 18.54 -13.19
N PRO A 148 18.39 17.20 -13.08
CA PRO A 148 18.16 16.37 -14.24
C PRO A 148 16.74 16.57 -14.76
N PRO A 149 16.45 16.19 -16.01
CA PRO A 149 15.07 15.97 -16.45
C PRO A 149 14.37 14.98 -15.50
N PRO A 150 13.18 15.31 -14.95
CA PRO A 150 12.51 14.50 -13.93
C PRO A 150 11.78 13.29 -14.52
N ILE A 151 12.53 12.41 -15.19
CA ILE A 151 11.99 11.28 -15.98
C ILE A 151 11.13 10.30 -15.15
N GLY A 152 11.39 10.20 -13.84
CA GLY A 152 10.60 9.37 -12.93
C GLY A 152 9.10 9.72 -12.92
N LEU A 153 8.75 10.98 -13.23
CA LEU A 153 7.35 11.43 -13.30
C LEU A 153 6.53 10.69 -14.36
N LEU A 154 7.17 10.22 -15.44
CA LEU A 154 6.47 9.47 -16.48
C LEU A 154 5.86 8.17 -15.95
N THR A 155 6.49 7.55 -14.94
CA THR A 155 5.96 6.32 -14.31
C THR A 155 4.71 6.57 -13.45
N GLY A 156 4.48 7.83 -13.06
CA GLY A 156 3.28 8.28 -12.36
C GLY A 156 2.11 8.64 -13.27
N TRP A 157 2.25 8.44 -14.59
CA TRP A 157 1.21 8.74 -15.58
C TRP A 157 0.24 7.56 -15.80
N LYS A 158 -0.79 7.77 -16.63
CA LYS A 158 -1.69 6.70 -17.07
C LYS A 158 -0.89 5.63 -17.85
N ARG A 159 -1.24 4.36 -17.69
CA ARG A 159 -0.38 3.24 -18.14
C ARG A 159 -0.15 3.24 -19.65
N ASN A 160 -1.18 3.50 -20.44
CA ASN A 160 -1.09 3.63 -21.90
C ASN A 160 -0.21 4.81 -22.33
N LYS A 161 -0.30 5.96 -21.66
CA LYS A 161 0.52 7.14 -21.96
C LYS A 161 1.97 6.94 -21.55
N TRP A 162 2.20 6.34 -20.38
CA TRP A 162 3.53 5.93 -19.96
C TRP A 162 4.14 4.93 -20.94
N TRP A 163 3.38 3.92 -21.39
CA TRP A 163 3.83 2.99 -22.42
C TRP A 163 4.32 3.73 -23.68
N GLU A 164 3.54 4.68 -24.20
CA GLU A 164 3.89 5.43 -25.42
C GLU A 164 5.16 6.28 -25.24
N ALA A 165 5.28 6.98 -24.11
CA ALA A 165 6.48 7.74 -23.78
C ALA A 165 7.70 6.82 -23.64
N ARG A 166 7.56 5.69 -22.94
CA ARG A 166 8.61 4.69 -22.75
C ARG A 166 9.11 4.12 -24.07
N GLU A 167 8.22 3.79 -25.00
CA GLU A 167 8.59 3.25 -26.32
C GLU A 167 9.35 4.27 -27.18
N THR A 168 9.14 5.57 -26.97
CA THR A 168 9.92 6.62 -27.64
C THR A 168 11.32 6.73 -27.02
N ILE A 169 11.39 6.88 -25.69
CA ILE A 169 12.64 7.02 -24.93
C ILE A 169 13.57 5.82 -25.15
N LYS A 170 13.00 4.61 -25.26
CA LYS A 170 13.74 3.35 -25.46
C LYS A 170 14.44 3.24 -26.84
N ARG A 171 14.17 4.14 -27.79
CA ARG A 171 14.85 4.14 -29.11
C ARG A 171 16.31 4.54 -29.01
N ASP A 172 16.66 5.37 -28.04
CA ASP A 172 18.05 5.69 -27.73
C ASP A 172 18.70 4.53 -26.92
N GLU A 173 19.90 4.13 -27.34
CA GLU A 173 20.60 2.98 -26.78
C GLU A 173 20.96 3.16 -25.29
N ARG A 174 21.34 4.38 -24.90
CA ARG A 174 21.70 4.70 -23.51
C ARG A 174 20.46 4.65 -22.63
N ASN A 175 19.37 5.27 -23.07
CA ASN A 175 18.10 5.24 -22.35
C ASN A 175 17.57 3.80 -22.20
N ARG A 176 17.66 2.99 -23.26
CA ARG A 176 17.28 1.57 -23.22
C ARG A 176 18.08 0.81 -22.16
N ARG A 177 19.41 1.00 -22.12
CA ARG A 177 20.26 0.41 -21.08
C ARG A 177 19.85 0.87 -19.67
N ASN A 178 19.57 2.15 -19.49
CA ASN A 178 19.13 2.69 -18.18
C ASN A 178 17.80 2.06 -17.74
N LEU A 179 16.81 1.96 -18.64
CA LEU A 179 15.54 1.28 -18.36
C LEU A 179 15.76 -0.17 -17.93
N GLU A 180 16.62 -0.90 -18.65
CA GLU A 180 16.95 -2.29 -18.29
C GLU A 180 17.64 -2.39 -16.92
N LEU A 181 18.53 -1.47 -16.57
CA LEU A 181 19.15 -1.43 -15.25
C LEU A 181 18.09 -1.19 -14.16
N ILE A 182 17.16 -0.27 -14.35
CA ILE A 182 16.09 -0.02 -13.39
C ILE A 182 15.19 -1.25 -13.23
N GLU A 183 14.78 -1.86 -14.34
CA GLU A 183 13.91 -3.05 -14.35
C GLU A 183 14.56 -4.24 -13.64
N LYS A 184 15.84 -4.50 -13.93
CA LYS A 184 16.61 -5.64 -13.41
C LYS A 184 17.14 -5.45 -11.98
N SER A 185 17.14 -4.23 -11.46
CA SER A 185 17.63 -3.94 -10.10
C SER A 185 16.92 -4.79 -9.02
N LEU A 186 17.58 -5.06 -7.89
CA LEU A 186 16.95 -5.82 -6.80
C LEU A 186 15.74 -5.08 -6.22
N LEU A 187 15.94 -3.79 -5.95
CA LEU A 187 14.99 -2.84 -5.38
C LEU A 187 15.49 -1.42 -5.68
N ILE A 188 14.67 -0.42 -5.37
CA ILE A 188 15.05 0.99 -5.43
C ILE A 188 15.16 1.57 -4.02
N VAL A 189 16.16 2.43 -3.80
CA VAL A 189 16.26 3.29 -2.62
C VAL A 189 16.07 4.75 -3.05
N CYS A 190 15.07 5.42 -2.50
CA CYS A 190 14.79 6.84 -2.71
C CYS A 190 15.31 7.64 -1.51
N LEU A 191 16.33 8.46 -1.75
CA LEU A 191 16.90 9.38 -0.77
C LEU A 191 16.20 10.73 -0.94
N ASP A 192 15.23 10.99 -0.07
CA ASP A 192 14.26 12.06 -0.21
C ASP A 192 14.62 13.31 0.58
N GLU A 193 14.21 14.46 0.05
CA GLU A 193 14.18 15.70 0.81
C GLU A 193 12.90 15.80 1.67
N PRO A 194 12.95 16.44 2.84
CA PRO A 194 11.76 16.64 3.65
C PRO A 194 10.71 17.45 2.89
N LEU A 195 9.45 17.01 2.91
CA LEU A 195 8.35 17.85 2.44
C LEU A 195 8.17 19.03 3.41
N PRO A 196 7.70 20.21 2.95
CA PRO A 196 7.43 21.30 3.88
C PRO A 196 6.31 20.92 4.84
N SER A 197 6.37 21.40 6.08
CA SER A 197 5.29 21.20 7.07
C SER A 197 3.97 21.81 6.63
N SER A 198 4.00 22.73 5.65
CA SER A 198 2.82 23.30 5.02
C SER A 198 2.16 22.40 3.97
N PHE A 199 2.83 21.33 3.54
CA PHE A 199 2.30 20.42 2.53
C PHE A 199 1.07 19.68 3.07
N ASN A 200 -0.04 19.78 2.34
CA ASN A 200 -1.31 19.15 2.70
C ASN A 200 -1.74 19.49 4.14
N LEU A 201 -1.54 20.73 4.59
CA LEU A 201 -2.01 21.22 5.90
C LEU A 201 -3.51 21.02 6.05
N ARG A 202 -3.92 20.24 7.06
CA ARG A 202 -5.32 19.98 7.37
C ARG A 202 -5.73 20.68 8.66
N THR A 203 -7.02 20.98 8.76
CA THR A 203 -7.64 21.61 9.94
C THR A 203 -7.70 20.68 11.15
N GLN A 204 -7.73 19.36 10.94
CA GLN A 204 -7.71 18.36 12.00
C GLN A 204 -6.42 17.54 11.92
N ARG A 205 -5.58 17.67 12.96
CA ARG A 205 -4.45 16.75 13.16
C ARG A 205 -5.03 15.42 13.63
N GLY A 206 -4.61 14.32 13.01
CA GLY A 206 -4.79 12.99 13.62
C GLY A 206 -4.20 12.97 15.02
N ALA A 207 -4.68 12.08 15.89
CA ALA A 207 -4.20 11.95 17.27
C ALA A 207 -2.66 11.78 17.34
N ALA A 208 -2.06 12.05 18.50
CA ALA A 208 -0.61 11.98 18.72
C ALA A 208 -0.02 10.60 18.35
N GLY A 209 0.53 10.49 17.14
CA GLY A 209 1.21 9.31 16.61
C GLY A 209 2.64 9.63 16.21
N HIS A 210 3.11 9.05 15.09
CA HIS A 210 4.42 9.35 14.54
C HIS A 210 4.54 10.82 14.10
N THR A 211 5.72 11.40 14.34
CA THR A 211 6.13 12.67 13.74
C THR A 211 7.58 12.57 13.26
N ALA A 212 7.88 13.19 12.12
CA ALA A 212 9.23 13.35 11.60
C ALA A 212 9.35 14.75 10.99
N GLY A 213 10.43 15.48 11.27
CA GLY A 213 10.59 16.86 10.77
C GLY A 213 9.45 17.83 11.10
N GLY A 214 8.69 17.61 12.18
CA GLY A 214 7.50 18.41 12.52
C GLY A 214 6.25 18.10 11.68
N ARG A 215 6.27 17.02 10.89
CA ARG A 215 5.17 16.55 10.03
C ARG A 215 4.42 15.41 10.71
N ASP A 216 3.12 15.34 10.45
CA ASP A 216 2.24 14.29 10.98
C ASP A 216 2.21 13.05 10.07
N GLU A 217 1.60 11.97 10.59
CA GLU A 217 1.49 10.68 9.91
C GLU A 217 0.85 10.75 8.52
N THR A 218 -0.11 11.66 8.35
CA THR A 218 -0.76 11.90 7.06
C THR A 218 0.25 12.42 6.05
N ASN A 219 1.01 13.47 6.41
CA ASN A 219 2.04 14.01 5.55
C ASN A 219 3.16 12.99 5.26
N LEU A 220 3.57 12.19 6.26
CA LEU A 220 4.52 11.09 6.07
C LEU A 220 3.99 10.08 5.04
N THR A 221 2.72 9.68 5.15
CA THR A 221 2.10 8.71 4.23
C THR A 221 2.04 9.23 2.80
N LEU A 222 1.68 10.50 2.60
CA LEU A 222 1.60 11.13 1.29
C LEU A 222 2.97 11.18 0.59
N GLN A 223 4.04 11.41 1.35
CA GLN A 223 5.41 11.31 0.82
C GLN A 223 5.72 9.89 0.33
N MET A 224 5.30 8.86 1.08
CA MET A 224 5.51 7.46 0.68
C MET A 224 4.62 7.05 -0.51
N LEU A 225 3.40 7.56 -0.57
CA LEU A 225 2.38 7.19 -1.56
C LEU A 225 2.66 7.77 -2.94
N HIS A 226 3.07 9.03 -3.00
CA HIS A 226 3.24 9.72 -4.29
C HIS A 226 4.39 10.73 -4.31
N GLY A 227 5.10 10.99 -3.21
CA GLY A 227 6.29 11.86 -3.20
C GLY A 227 5.99 13.37 -3.10
N GLY A 228 4.73 13.77 -2.95
CA GLY A 228 4.33 15.17 -2.72
C GLY A 228 4.07 16.04 -3.96
N GLY A 229 4.50 15.64 -5.16
CA GLY A 229 4.25 16.37 -6.41
C GLY A 229 5.52 16.56 -7.25
N SER A 230 5.34 17.06 -8.46
CA SER A 230 6.39 17.26 -9.47
C SER A 230 7.55 18.14 -9.01
N VAL A 231 7.27 19.11 -8.13
CA VAL A 231 8.25 20.03 -7.55
C VAL A 231 8.92 19.51 -6.27
N TYR A 232 8.53 18.31 -5.81
CA TYR A 232 9.06 17.66 -4.61
C TYR A 232 9.70 16.31 -4.97
N ASN A 233 9.32 15.21 -4.29
CA ASN A 233 9.95 13.91 -4.43
C ASN A 233 9.24 12.96 -5.41
N SER A 234 8.18 13.38 -6.12
CA SER A 234 7.49 12.48 -7.07
C SER A 234 8.37 12.04 -8.23
N ALA A 235 9.30 12.90 -8.66
CA ALA A 235 10.31 12.58 -9.66
C ALA A 235 11.44 11.68 -9.10
N ASN A 236 11.56 11.62 -7.77
CA ASN A 236 12.52 10.78 -7.05
C ASN A 236 12.00 9.34 -6.87
N ARG A 237 11.27 8.83 -7.87
CA ARG A 237 10.56 7.53 -7.85
C ARG A 237 10.65 6.84 -9.20
N TRP A 238 10.37 5.54 -9.17
CA TRP A 238 10.03 4.73 -10.32
C TRP A 238 8.86 3.81 -9.94
N PHE A 239 7.62 4.29 -10.12
CA PHE A 239 6.41 3.63 -9.58
C PHE A 239 6.17 2.22 -10.12
N ASP A 240 6.81 1.85 -11.22
CA ASP A 240 6.79 0.50 -11.79
C ASP A 240 7.59 -0.52 -10.95
N LYS A 241 8.53 -0.07 -10.11
CA LYS A 241 9.37 -0.97 -9.32
C LYS A 241 8.60 -1.54 -8.14
N THR A 242 8.67 -2.85 -7.95
CA THR A 242 7.95 -3.55 -6.88
C THR A 242 8.29 -3.03 -5.49
N LEU A 243 9.57 -2.87 -5.14
CA LEU A 243 9.98 -2.31 -3.86
C LEU A 243 10.79 -1.03 -4.04
N GLN A 244 10.27 0.07 -3.51
CA GLN A 244 10.97 1.35 -3.38
C GLN A 244 11.05 1.74 -1.90
N PHE A 245 12.22 1.59 -1.30
CA PHE A 245 12.49 2.04 0.07
C PHE A 245 12.75 3.53 0.07
N ILE A 246 11.99 4.28 0.85
CA ILE A 246 12.07 5.74 0.89
C ILE A 246 12.64 6.15 2.24
N ILE A 247 13.68 6.98 2.22
CA ILE A 247 14.38 7.46 3.41
C ILE A 247 14.60 8.96 3.24
N SER A 248 14.02 9.76 4.13
CA SER A 248 14.15 11.21 4.12
C SER A 248 15.05 11.69 5.25
N GLY A 249 15.78 12.78 5.00
CA GLY A 249 16.74 13.34 5.95
C GLY A 249 16.13 13.80 7.28
N ASP A 250 14.82 14.06 7.34
CA ASP A 250 14.12 14.44 8.56
C ASP A 250 13.66 13.25 9.43
N GLY A 251 14.01 12.03 9.01
CA GLY A 251 13.68 10.80 9.72
C GLY A 251 12.46 10.06 9.17
N ALA A 252 11.72 10.61 8.22
CA ALA A 252 10.63 9.89 7.58
C ALA A 252 11.17 8.70 6.77
N CYS A 253 10.61 7.52 6.97
CA CYS A 253 10.97 6.36 6.16
C CYS A 253 9.79 5.42 5.95
N GLY A 254 9.86 4.66 4.85
CA GLY A 254 8.72 3.91 4.36
C GLY A 254 8.99 3.13 3.10
N LEU A 255 7.91 2.69 2.48
CA LEU A 255 7.91 1.94 1.23
C LEU A 255 6.79 2.46 0.31
N CYS A 256 7.09 2.58 -0.99
CA CYS A 256 6.09 2.54 -2.06
C CYS A 256 6.17 1.17 -2.74
N ASN A 257 5.05 0.45 -2.83
CA ASN A 257 5.02 -0.92 -3.34
C ASN A 257 4.18 -1.05 -4.62
N GLU A 258 4.72 -1.67 -5.68
CA GLU A 258 3.91 -2.03 -6.85
C GLU A 258 3.10 -3.31 -6.56
N HIS A 259 1.77 -3.18 -6.58
CA HIS A 259 0.86 -4.14 -5.96
C HIS A 259 0.66 -5.44 -6.78
N SER A 260 0.97 -5.42 -8.08
CA SER A 260 0.72 -6.57 -8.93
C SER A 260 1.56 -7.80 -8.56
N ALA A 261 2.71 -7.59 -7.92
CA ALA A 261 3.65 -8.66 -7.57
C ALA A 261 3.23 -9.49 -6.33
N ALA A 262 2.77 -8.82 -5.26
CA ALA A 262 2.48 -9.43 -3.97
C ALA A 262 1.43 -8.65 -3.16
N GLU A 263 0.81 -9.32 -2.20
CA GLU A 263 -0.07 -8.73 -1.18
C GLU A 263 0.73 -8.19 0.02
N GLY A 264 0.08 -7.33 0.82
CA GLY A 264 0.69 -6.67 1.97
C GLY A 264 1.39 -7.62 2.96
N VAL A 265 0.86 -8.82 3.18
CA VAL A 265 1.44 -9.79 4.13
C VAL A 265 2.91 -10.13 3.83
N ALA A 266 3.24 -10.35 2.55
CA ALA A 266 4.61 -10.72 2.17
C ALA A 266 5.57 -9.53 2.30
N VAL A 267 5.09 -8.34 1.92
CA VAL A 267 5.84 -7.07 2.01
C VAL A 267 6.12 -6.71 3.48
N ILE A 268 5.10 -6.76 4.34
CA ILE A 268 5.20 -6.42 5.76
C ILE A 268 6.16 -7.37 6.47
N GLN A 269 6.03 -8.68 6.25
CA GLN A 269 6.92 -9.64 6.89
C GLN A 269 8.39 -9.44 6.50
N LEU A 270 8.65 -9.12 5.22
CA LEU A 270 9.99 -8.72 4.79
C LEU A 270 10.43 -7.48 5.57
N LEU A 271 9.67 -6.39 5.51
CA LEU A 271 10.04 -5.11 6.11
C LEU A 271 10.27 -5.19 7.63
N GLU A 272 9.38 -5.85 8.37
CA GLU A 272 9.54 -6.02 9.81
C GLU A 272 10.77 -6.85 10.17
N LYS A 273 11.09 -7.87 9.36
CA LYS A 273 12.32 -8.65 9.53
C LYS A 273 13.56 -7.79 9.26
N LEU A 274 13.56 -6.97 8.21
CA LEU A 274 14.68 -6.07 7.92
C LEU A 274 14.86 -5.06 9.05
N LEU A 275 13.79 -4.36 9.45
CA LEU A 275 13.85 -3.37 10.52
C LEU A 275 14.31 -3.96 11.84
N LYS A 276 13.76 -5.11 12.26
CA LYS A 276 14.18 -5.79 13.49
C LYS A 276 15.67 -6.13 13.47
N HIS A 277 16.20 -6.52 12.32
CA HIS A 277 17.64 -6.76 12.18
C HIS A 277 18.43 -5.45 12.31
N VAL A 278 18.05 -4.39 11.59
CA VAL A 278 18.71 -3.08 11.68
C VAL A 278 18.70 -2.52 13.10
N ASP A 279 17.57 -2.64 13.81
CA ASP A 279 17.40 -2.18 15.18
C ASP A 279 18.20 -2.98 16.21
N SER A 280 18.62 -4.21 15.86
CA SER A 280 19.47 -5.05 16.71
C SER A 280 20.95 -4.71 16.60
N LEU A 281 21.36 -3.97 15.57
CA LEU A 281 22.75 -3.58 15.35
C LEU A 281 23.11 -2.38 16.24
N PRO A 282 24.34 -2.33 16.79
CA PRO A 282 24.78 -1.18 17.58
C PRO A 282 24.81 0.09 16.72
N ASN A 283 24.64 1.25 17.34
CA ASN A 283 24.87 2.52 16.66
C ASN A 283 26.35 2.60 16.25
N ASN A 284 26.60 2.88 14.97
CA ASN A 284 27.94 3.10 14.45
C ASN A 284 27.97 4.47 13.77
N SER A 285 28.68 5.40 14.39
CA SER A 285 28.90 6.75 13.89
C SER A 285 30.27 6.93 13.24
N GLU A 286 31.07 5.87 13.15
CA GLU A 286 32.35 5.92 12.45
C GLU A 286 32.11 6.10 10.95
N VAL A 287 32.89 6.96 10.32
CA VAL A 287 32.87 7.10 8.86
C VAL A 287 33.42 5.81 8.27
N PRO A 288 32.76 5.22 7.25
CA PRO A 288 33.25 3.99 6.63
C PRO A 288 34.72 4.14 6.19
N THR A 289 35.61 3.27 6.67
CA THR A 289 37.00 3.20 6.19
C THR A 289 37.10 2.66 4.76
N ALA A 290 35.96 2.30 4.14
CA ALA A 290 35.82 1.78 2.79
C ALA A 290 36.16 2.78 1.67
N PHE A 291 36.59 4.02 1.96
CA PHE A 291 37.31 4.83 0.97
C PHE A 291 38.57 4.13 0.43
N ASN A 292 39.12 3.16 1.18
CA ASN A 292 40.25 2.33 0.77
C ASN A 292 39.87 1.08 -0.04
N SER A 293 38.59 0.86 -0.37
CA SER A 293 38.08 -0.40 -0.96
C SER A 293 38.24 -0.53 -2.49
N HIS A 294 38.90 0.44 -3.14
CA HIS A 294 39.08 0.52 -4.61
C HIS A 294 37.80 0.32 -5.44
N LEU A 295 36.62 0.50 -4.84
CA LEU A 295 35.35 0.39 -5.56
C LEU A 295 35.18 1.58 -6.51
N PRO A 296 34.70 1.36 -7.74
CA PRO A 296 34.30 2.48 -8.60
C PRO A 296 33.15 3.26 -7.94
N PRO A 297 33.03 4.56 -8.23
CA PRO A 297 31.85 5.32 -7.82
C PRO A 297 30.58 4.76 -8.48
N PRO A 298 29.40 4.93 -7.84
CA PRO A 298 28.10 4.63 -8.43
C PRO A 298 27.94 5.22 -9.83
N GLU A 299 27.40 4.43 -10.75
CA GLU A 299 27.18 4.90 -12.12
C GLU A 299 25.90 5.75 -12.19
N ARG A 300 26.04 7.04 -12.44
CA ARG A 300 24.90 7.93 -12.72
C ARG A 300 24.28 7.62 -14.09
N LEU A 301 22.97 7.41 -14.11
CA LEU A 301 22.18 7.12 -15.31
C LEU A 301 21.71 8.44 -15.95
N GLU A 302 22.42 8.90 -16.98
CA GLU A 302 22.01 10.09 -17.75
C GLU A 302 21.12 9.71 -18.94
N TRP A 303 20.24 10.63 -19.31
CA TRP A 303 19.18 10.41 -20.29
C TRP A 303 19.34 11.32 -21.51
N ASN A 304 19.20 10.74 -22.70
CA ASN A 304 19.17 11.47 -23.96
C ASN A 304 17.71 11.69 -24.34
N LEU A 305 17.18 12.89 -24.09
CA LEU A 305 15.75 13.19 -24.28
C LEU A 305 15.55 14.18 -25.43
N GLU A 306 14.55 13.90 -26.27
CA GLU A 306 14.11 14.81 -27.32
C GLU A 306 13.15 15.89 -26.75
N PRO A 307 12.90 17.00 -27.46
CA PRO A 307 11.94 18.01 -27.01
C PRO A 307 10.54 17.46 -26.70
N GLU A 308 10.08 16.45 -27.45
CA GLU A 308 8.78 15.81 -27.20
C GLU A 308 8.76 14.99 -25.90
N ASP A 309 9.89 14.41 -25.50
CA ASP A 309 9.98 13.69 -24.22
C ASP A 309 9.85 14.65 -23.03
N HIS A 310 10.44 15.84 -23.14
CA HIS A 310 10.30 16.89 -22.11
C HIS A 310 8.84 17.34 -21.97
N LYS A 311 8.15 17.56 -23.09
CA LYS A 311 6.73 17.88 -23.10
C LYS A 311 5.88 16.79 -22.43
N ARG A 312 6.16 15.51 -22.69
CA ARG A 312 5.48 14.39 -22.03
C ARG A 312 5.76 14.35 -20.53
N ILE A 313 6.98 14.66 -20.10
CA ILE A 313 7.33 14.79 -18.68
C ILE A 313 6.48 15.90 -18.03
N GLU A 314 6.33 17.04 -18.67
CA GLU A 314 5.48 18.14 -18.19
C GLU A 314 3.99 17.74 -18.12
N GLU A 315 3.46 17.05 -19.14
CA GLU A 315 2.08 16.55 -19.11
C GLU A 315 1.85 15.52 -17.99
N ALA A 316 2.80 14.59 -17.80
CA ALA A 316 2.76 13.64 -16.70
C ALA A 316 2.82 14.35 -15.33
N ALA A 317 3.64 15.39 -15.21
CA ALA A 317 3.74 16.22 -14.02
C ALA A 317 2.38 16.88 -13.68
N ILE A 318 1.73 17.50 -14.67
CA ILE A 318 0.43 18.15 -14.50
C ILE A 318 -0.64 17.14 -14.06
N GLU A 319 -0.74 15.99 -14.72
CA GLU A 319 -1.74 14.96 -14.36
C GLU A 319 -1.49 14.38 -12.97
N LEU A 320 -0.23 14.11 -12.61
CA LEU A 320 0.13 13.61 -11.28
C LEU A 320 -0.16 14.65 -10.19
N ASP A 321 0.20 15.91 -10.41
CA ASP A 321 -0.07 16.99 -9.47
C ASP A 321 -1.57 17.22 -9.26
N ASN A 322 -2.38 17.07 -10.33
CA ASN A 322 -3.84 17.13 -10.22
C ASN A 322 -4.39 15.95 -9.41
N LEU A 323 -3.89 14.73 -9.62
CA LEU A 323 -4.26 13.56 -8.82
C LEU A 323 -3.92 13.74 -7.33
N ILE A 324 -2.73 14.29 -7.04
CA ILE A 324 -2.28 14.55 -5.66
C ILE A 324 -3.13 15.63 -5.00
N LYS A 325 -3.47 16.70 -5.73
CA LYS A 325 -4.35 17.76 -5.23
C LYS A 325 -5.77 17.26 -4.95
N ASP A 326 -6.26 16.32 -5.76
CA ASP A 326 -7.60 15.75 -5.60
C ASP A 326 -7.69 14.68 -4.51
N LEU A 327 -6.56 14.13 -4.05
CA LEU A 327 -6.56 13.11 -2.99
C LEU A 327 -6.91 13.72 -1.62
N ASP A 328 -8.02 13.26 -1.04
CA ASP A 328 -8.34 13.44 0.37
C ASP A 328 -7.83 12.21 1.16
N PHE A 329 -6.98 12.37 2.17
CA PHE A 329 -6.29 11.27 2.84
C PHE A 329 -5.96 11.59 4.29
N GLN A 330 -6.43 10.78 5.24
CA GLN A 330 -6.25 11.04 6.67
C GLN A 330 -5.80 9.77 7.40
N ILE A 331 -4.73 9.89 8.18
CA ILE A 331 -4.41 8.90 9.21
C ILE A 331 -5.20 9.25 10.48
N TYR A 332 -6.00 8.30 10.93
CA TYR A 332 -6.84 8.43 12.11
C TYR A 332 -6.50 7.34 13.13
N ARG A 333 -5.93 7.73 14.28
CA ARG A 333 -5.64 6.82 15.39
C ARG A 333 -6.77 6.88 16.43
N PHE A 334 -7.59 5.84 16.46
CA PHE A 334 -8.58 5.66 17.50
C PHE A 334 -7.90 5.11 18.78
N ASN A 335 -7.96 5.87 19.86
CA ASN A 335 -7.31 5.55 21.15
C ASN A 335 -8.29 5.15 22.26
N GLY A 336 -9.59 5.02 21.96
CA GLY A 336 -10.59 4.65 22.97
C GLY A 336 -10.44 3.21 23.46
N TYR A 337 -10.08 2.29 22.56
CA TYR A 337 -9.75 0.89 22.85
C TYR A 337 -9.07 0.25 21.63
N GLY A 338 -8.64 -1.01 21.78
CA GLY A 338 -8.13 -1.81 20.67
C GLY A 338 -8.61 -3.26 20.71
N LYS A 339 -7.81 -4.16 20.12
CA LYS A 339 -8.17 -5.58 19.98
C LYS A 339 -8.39 -6.29 21.31
N ASP A 340 -7.84 -5.79 22.42
CA ASP A 340 -7.98 -6.45 23.72
C ASP A 340 -9.40 -6.29 24.27
N PHE A 341 -9.99 -5.09 24.15
CA PHE A 341 -11.42 -4.88 24.44
C PHE A 341 -12.29 -5.75 23.54
N ILE A 342 -12.05 -5.73 22.23
CA ILE A 342 -12.88 -6.47 21.27
C ILE A 342 -12.85 -7.97 21.56
N LYS A 343 -11.68 -8.52 21.85
CA LYS A 343 -11.52 -9.94 22.25
C LYS A 343 -12.23 -10.26 23.56
N SER A 344 -12.27 -9.32 24.51
CA SER A 344 -13.04 -9.50 25.75
C SER A 344 -14.57 -9.56 25.50
N CYS A 345 -15.05 -9.07 24.35
CA CYS A 345 -16.43 -9.27 23.90
C CYS A 345 -16.64 -10.63 23.21
N HIS A 346 -15.61 -11.49 23.13
CA HIS A 346 -15.61 -12.75 22.39
C HIS A 346 -15.86 -12.62 20.87
N ILE A 347 -15.40 -11.51 20.27
CA ILE A 347 -15.56 -11.21 18.84
C ILE A 347 -14.19 -11.08 18.17
N SER A 348 -14.10 -11.49 16.91
CA SER A 348 -12.89 -11.25 16.11
C SER A 348 -12.69 -9.73 15.94
N PRO A 349 -11.48 -9.20 16.23
CA PRO A 349 -11.17 -7.78 15.99
C PRO A 349 -11.48 -7.31 14.58
N ASP A 350 -11.26 -8.20 13.60
CA ASP A 350 -11.48 -7.91 12.19
C ASP A 350 -12.98 -7.76 11.86
N VAL A 351 -13.78 -8.76 12.23
CA VAL A 351 -15.25 -8.74 12.11
C VAL A 351 -15.85 -7.51 12.78
N TYR A 352 -15.41 -7.20 13.99
CA TYR A 352 -15.88 -6.03 14.72
C TYR A 352 -15.61 -4.72 13.96
N ILE A 353 -14.39 -4.54 13.45
CA ILE A 353 -13.98 -3.32 12.75
C ILE A 353 -14.75 -3.21 11.43
N GLN A 354 -14.94 -4.31 10.70
CA GLN A 354 -15.77 -4.32 9.49
C GLN A 354 -17.20 -3.85 9.78
N LEU A 355 -17.83 -4.37 10.83
CA LEU A 355 -19.18 -3.92 11.23
C LEU A 355 -19.18 -2.43 11.65
N ALA A 356 -18.14 -1.96 12.34
CA ALA A 356 -18.01 -0.54 12.68
C ALA A 356 -17.90 0.35 11.42
N LEU A 357 -17.18 -0.10 10.39
CA LEU A 357 -17.08 0.59 9.10
C LEU A 357 -18.42 0.59 8.36
N GLN A 358 -19.19 -0.49 8.41
CA GLN A 358 -20.54 -0.55 7.84
C GLN A 358 -21.51 0.41 8.55
N LEU A 359 -21.49 0.45 9.88
CA LEU A 359 -22.28 1.40 10.66
C LEU A 359 -21.89 2.86 10.34
N THR A 360 -20.60 3.13 10.21
CA THR A 360 -20.07 4.45 9.84
C THR A 360 -20.59 4.88 8.47
N TYR A 361 -20.45 4.00 7.47
CA TYR A 361 -20.91 4.29 6.12
C TYR A 361 -22.43 4.51 6.07
N TYR A 362 -23.20 3.67 6.79
CA TYR A 362 -24.65 3.82 6.88
C TYR A 362 -25.06 5.16 7.51
N ARG A 363 -24.44 5.56 8.63
CA ARG A 363 -24.72 6.85 9.29
C ARG A 363 -24.46 8.05 8.39
N LEU A 364 -23.47 7.96 7.50
CA LEU A 364 -23.14 9.05 6.56
C LEU A 364 -24.04 9.08 5.32
N ASN A 365 -24.54 7.93 4.86
CA ASN A 365 -25.17 7.80 3.54
C ASN A 365 -26.63 7.33 3.57
N GLY A 366 -27.14 6.89 4.72
CA GLY A 366 -28.47 6.30 4.88
C GLY A 366 -28.65 4.94 4.20
N LYS A 367 -27.57 4.33 3.71
CA LYS A 367 -27.57 3.03 3.03
C LYS A 367 -26.21 2.36 3.11
N LEU A 368 -26.18 1.05 2.95
CA LEU A 368 -24.94 0.31 2.68
C LEU A 368 -24.54 0.40 1.20
N THR A 369 -23.35 -0.09 0.90
CA THR A 369 -22.80 -0.14 -0.45
C THR A 369 -22.00 -1.42 -0.66
N ALA A 370 -21.71 -1.77 -1.92
CA ALA A 370 -20.78 -2.84 -2.23
C ALA A 370 -19.44 -2.55 -1.54
N THR A 371 -19.07 -3.41 -0.60
CA THR A 371 -17.87 -3.29 0.21
C THR A 371 -16.91 -4.42 -0.17
N TYR A 372 -15.65 -4.07 -0.40
CA TYR A 372 -14.57 -5.02 -0.59
C TYR A 372 -13.74 -5.10 0.70
N GLU A 373 -13.51 -6.32 1.18
CA GLU A 373 -12.45 -6.65 2.13
C GLU A 373 -11.56 -7.76 1.56
N SER A 374 -10.24 -7.60 1.66
CA SER A 374 -9.31 -8.57 1.10
C SER A 374 -9.23 -9.85 1.95
N ALA A 375 -9.56 -10.99 1.34
CA ALA A 375 -9.43 -12.31 1.97
C ALA A 375 -8.20 -13.04 1.44
N SER A 376 -7.19 -13.34 2.26
CA SER A 376 -6.03 -14.09 1.77
C SER A 376 -6.40 -15.53 1.41
N THR A 377 -6.13 -15.93 0.16
CA THR A 377 -6.32 -17.31 -0.32
C THR A 377 -5.01 -18.09 -0.36
N ARG A 378 -3.97 -17.66 0.37
CA ARG A 378 -2.64 -18.31 0.40
C ARG A 378 -2.69 -19.77 0.86
N ARG A 379 -3.79 -20.27 1.41
CA ARG A 379 -3.99 -21.71 1.65
C ARG A 379 -3.92 -22.55 0.38
N PHE A 380 -4.20 -21.94 -0.77
CA PHE A 380 -4.17 -22.57 -2.08
C PHE A 380 -2.87 -22.26 -2.81
N ARG A 381 -2.46 -23.17 -3.69
CA ARG A 381 -1.28 -22.99 -4.54
C ARG A 381 -1.45 -21.73 -5.39
N LEU A 382 -0.49 -20.80 -5.28
CA LEU A 382 -0.49 -19.49 -5.94
C LEU A 382 -1.65 -18.57 -5.54
N GLY A 383 -2.33 -18.86 -4.42
CA GLY A 383 -3.39 -18.02 -3.90
C GLY A 383 -2.94 -16.58 -3.63
N ARG A 384 -3.82 -15.64 -3.99
CA ARG A 384 -3.67 -14.20 -3.78
C ARG A 384 -4.76 -13.76 -2.79
N VAL A 385 -5.86 -13.24 -3.31
CA VAL A 385 -7.00 -12.75 -2.53
C VAL A 385 -8.33 -13.11 -3.18
N ASP A 386 -9.35 -13.28 -2.34
CA ASP A 386 -10.78 -13.20 -2.70
C ASP A 386 -11.41 -11.95 -2.03
N CYS A 387 -12.72 -11.77 -2.13
CA CYS A 387 -13.47 -10.61 -1.64
C CYS A 387 -14.46 -11.00 -0.54
N ILE A 388 -14.21 -10.56 0.70
CA ILE A 388 -15.22 -10.60 1.76
C ILE A 388 -16.18 -9.43 1.55
N ARG A 389 -17.48 -9.73 1.42
CA ARG A 389 -18.52 -8.73 1.16
C ARG A 389 -19.21 -8.34 2.46
N SER A 390 -18.70 -7.30 3.13
CA SER A 390 -19.18 -6.92 4.47
C SER A 390 -20.58 -6.32 4.55
N ALA A 391 -21.21 -6.02 3.41
CA ALA A 391 -22.55 -5.43 3.35
C ALA A 391 -23.64 -6.50 3.16
N THR A 392 -23.84 -7.36 4.17
CA THR A 392 -24.87 -8.42 4.14
C THR A 392 -26.25 -7.90 4.57
N PRO A 393 -27.34 -8.63 4.29
CA PRO A 393 -28.68 -8.29 4.78
C PRO A 393 -28.75 -8.16 6.32
N GLU A 394 -28.10 -9.06 7.06
CA GLU A 394 -28.06 -9.02 8.53
C GLU A 394 -27.33 -7.78 9.04
N VAL A 395 -26.25 -7.38 8.35
CA VAL A 395 -25.56 -6.14 8.65
C VAL A 395 -26.46 -4.94 8.38
N LEU A 396 -27.22 -4.92 7.28
CA LEU A 396 -28.16 -3.85 6.97
C LEU A 396 -29.25 -3.70 8.04
N GLU A 397 -29.85 -4.82 8.48
CA GLU A 397 -30.84 -4.83 9.55
C GLU A 397 -30.24 -4.27 10.85
N TRP A 398 -29.05 -4.73 11.22
CA TRP A 398 -28.35 -4.29 12.42
C TRP A 398 -27.97 -2.81 12.39
N VAL A 399 -27.36 -2.31 11.31
CA VAL A 399 -26.99 -0.88 11.24
C VAL A 399 -28.23 0.02 11.23
N THR A 400 -29.35 -0.44 10.65
CA THR A 400 -30.61 0.31 10.60
C THR A 400 -31.16 0.54 11.99
N VAL A 401 -31.12 -0.48 12.87
CA VAL A 401 -31.57 -0.34 14.27
C VAL A 401 -30.56 0.41 15.12
N MET A 402 -29.25 0.22 14.90
CA MET A 402 -28.19 0.84 15.69
C MET A 402 -28.00 2.33 15.37
N ALA A 403 -28.34 2.77 14.16
CA ALA A 403 -28.21 4.15 13.71
C ALA A 403 -29.44 5.03 14.03
N GLN A 404 -30.49 4.49 14.66
CA GLN A 404 -31.66 5.28 15.03
C GLN A 404 -31.28 6.34 16.09
N PRO A 405 -31.77 7.59 15.95
CA PRO A 405 -31.55 8.62 16.96
C PRO A 405 -32.18 8.19 18.29
N LYS A 406 -31.47 8.42 19.41
CA LYS A 406 -32.04 8.27 20.74
C LYS A 406 -32.76 9.55 21.12
N ASP A 407 -33.88 9.44 21.84
CA ASP A 407 -34.79 10.55 22.18
C ASP A 407 -34.11 11.76 22.89
N ASP A 408 -32.90 11.61 23.43
CA ASP A 408 -32.16 12.70 24.09
C ASP A 408 -31.53 13.73 23.13
N ASP A 409 -31.53 13.50 21.81
CA ASP A 409 -30.97 14.42 20.80
C ASP A 409 -32.00 15.39 20.18
N ASP A 410 -33.28 15.35 20.57
CA ASP A 410 -34.32 16.22 19.99
C ASP A 410 -34.55 17.52 20.79
N LEU A 411 -33.74 18.55 20.48
CA LEU A 411 -34.06 19.94 20.77
C LEU A 411 -35.22 20.42 19.87
N GLY A 412 -36.43 19.92 20.10
CA GLY A 412 -37.65 20.60 19.63
C GLY A 412 -38.75 19.71 19.05
N ASN A 413 -39.66 19.28 19.93
CA ASN A 413 -41.10 19.16 19.67
C ASN A 413 -41.50 18.54 18.30
N LYS A 414 -41.29 17.25 18.10
CA LYS A 414 -42.25 16.38 17.39
C LYS A 414 -42.19 14.95 17.96
N LYS A 415 -43.22 14.57 18.73
CA LYS A 415 -43.46 13.17 19.15
C LYS A 415 -43.67 12.28 17.94
N VAL A 416 -42.59 11.71 17.41
CA VAL A 416 -42.62 10.48 16.63
C VAL A 416 -42.26 9.38 17.61
N THR A 417 -43.23 8.55 17.99
CA THR A 417 -42.98 7.33 18.77
C THR A 417 -42.15 6.38 17.91
N PHE A 418 -40.84 6.47 18.00
CA PHE A 418 -39.97 5.38 17.55
C PHE A 418 -40.19 4.21 18.51
N GLN A 419 -40.39 3.01 17.95
CA GLN A 419 -40.35 1.79 18.75
C GLN A 419 -38.90 1.61 19.19
N LEU A 420 -38.58 2.13 20.38
CA LEU A 420 -37.28 1.92 21.02
C LEU A 420 -37.13 0.43 21.27
N LEU A 421 -36.36 -0.23 20.39
CA LEU A 421 -35.96 -1.61 20.60
C LEU A 421 -35.18 -1.71 21.91
N SER A 422 -35.47 -2.76 22.67
CA SER A 422 -34.69 -3.10 23.86
C SER A 422 -33.24 -3.41 23.49
N ASP A 423 -32.33 -3.25 24.45
CA ASP A 423 -30.93 -3.61 24.25
C ASP A 423 -30.76 -5.09 23.89
N GLU A 424 -31.65 -5.97 24.36
CA GLU A 424 -31.70 -7.39 24.01
C GLU A 424 -32.05 -7.61 22.54
N GLU A 425 -33.03 -6.88 22.01
CA GLU A 425 -33.42 -6.93 20.60
C GLU A 425 -32.28 -6.43 19.71
N ILE A 426 -31.66 -5.30 20.04
CA ILE A 426 -30.49 -4.77 19.30
C ILE A 426 -29.32 -5.78 19.34
N LEU A 427 -29.12 -6.46 20.48
CA LEU A 427 -28.08 -7.48 20.64
C LEU A 427 -28.32 -8.70 19.76
N SER A 428 -29.59 -9.06 19.52
CA SER A 428 -29.93 -10.15 18.59
C SER A 428 -29.52 -9.82 17.15
N PHE A 429 -29.77 -8.59 16.68
CA PHE A 429 -29.32 -8.12 15.37
C PHE A 429 -27.80 -8.06 15.29
N TRP A 430 -27.13 -7.58 16.35
CA TRP A 430 -25.66 -7.59 16.43
C TRP A 430 -25.08 -9.00 16.29
N HIS A 431 -25.62 -9.98 17.01
CA HIS A 431 -25.16 -11.37 16.90
C HIS A 431 -25.39 -11.96 15.51
N ALA A 432 -26.50 -11.62 14.85
CA ALA A 432 -26.76 -12.02 13.47
C ALA A 432 -25.72 -11.43 12.51
N ALA A 433 -25.44 -10.12 12.61
CA ALA A 433 -24.43 -9.42 11.81
C ALA A 433 -23.00 -9.98 12.04
N VAL A 434 -22.61 -10.22 13.29
CA VAL A 434 -21.31 -10.83 13.64
C VAL A 434 -21.19 -12.23 13.05
N LYS A 435 -22.25 -13.03 13.12
CA LYS A 435 -22.28 -14.38 12.55
C LYS A 435 -22.17 -14.35 11.03
N ALA A 436 -22.92 -13.47 10.36
CA ALA A 436 -22.90 -13.31 8.91
C ALA A 436 -21.49 -12.91 8.42
N GLN A 437 -20.91 -11.86 9.01
CA GLN A 437 -19.55 -11.42 8.66
C GLN A 437 -18.50 -12.52 8.94
N THR A 438 -18.64 -13.26 10.04
CA THR A 438 -17.73 -14.37 10.36
C THR A 438 -17.82 -15.49 9.32
N ASN A 439 -19.02 -15.81 8.85
CA ASN A 439 -19.22 -16.83 7.82
C ASN A 439 -18.64 -16.37 6.48
N GLU A 440 -18.96 -15.16 6.02
CA GLU A 440 -18.38 -14.56 4.80
C GLU A 440 -16.85 -14.57 4.84
N MET A 441 -16.25 -14.18 5.97
CA MET A 441 -14.80 -14.25 6.17
C MET A 441 -14.27 -15.68 6.03
N ILE A 442 -14.92 -16.67 6.66
CA ILE A 442 -14.49 -18.07 6.63
C ILE A 442 -14.61 -18.65 5.22
N ASP A 443 -15.73 -18.42 4.55
CA ASP A 443 -15.98 -18.95 3.20
C ASP A 443 -14.92 -18.43 2.23
N ASN A 444 -14.62 -17.13 2.26
CA ASN A 444 -13.61 -16.54 1.39
C ASN A 444 -12.18 -17.05 1.66
N ILE A 445 -11.74 -17.15 2.93
CA ILE A 445 -10.38 -17.67 3.22
C ILE A 445 -10.25 -19.17 2.88
N LEU A 446 -11.36 -19.91 2.84
CA LEU A 446 -11.44 -21.31 2.43
C LEU A 446 -11.81 -21.49 0.96
N GLY A 447 -11.79 -20.42 0.16
CA GLY A 447 -11.98 -20.47 -1.30
C GLY A 447 -13.41 -20.82 -1.73
N GLN A 448 -14.39 -20.54 -0.88
CA GLN A 448 -15.83 -20.64 -1.16
C GLN A 448 -16.47 -19.27 -1.48
N GLY A 449 -15.65 -18.23 -1.63
CA GLY A 449 -16.07 -16.91 -2.09
C GLY A 449 -16.62 -16.91 -3.51
N ILE A 450 -17.43 -15.90 -3.83
CA ILE A 450 -18.11 -15.81 -5.14
C ILE A 450 -17.36 -14.95 -6.15
N ASP A 451 -16.60 -13.95 -5.71
CA ASP A 451 -16.09 -12.89 -6.60
C ASP A 451 -15.08 -13.43 -7.62
N ILE A 452 -14.10 -14.20 -7.17
CA ILE A 452 -13.10 -14.79 -8.07
C ILE A 452 -13.72 -15.89 -8.94
N HIS A 453 -14.70 -16.63 -8.42
CA HIS A 453 -15.43 -17.63 -9.22
C HIS A 453 -16.24 -16.96 -10.34
N LEU A 454 -17.03 -15.92 -10.04
CA LEU A 454 -17.78 -15.16 -11.02
C LEU A 454 -16.86 -14.47 -12.04
N LEU A 455 -15.71 -13.95 -11.59
CA LEU A 455 -14.69 -13.43 -12.49
C LEU A 455 -14.18 -14.52 -13.45
N GLY A 456 -13.87 -15.70 -12.93
CA GLY A 456 -13.43 -16.85 -13.74
C GLY A 456 -14.45 -17.25 -14.80
N LEU A 457 -15.73 -17.36 -14.42
CA LEU A 457 -16.83 -17.64 -15.35
C LEU A 457 -16.97 -16.55 -16.43
N ARG A 458 -16.82 -15.28 -16.05
CA ARG A 458 -16.89 -14.16 -16.99
C ARG A 458 -15.76 -14.20 -18.01
N GLU A 459 -14.52 -14.41 -17.57
CA GLU A 459 -13.38 -14.47 -18.49
C GLU A 459 -13.44 -15.73 -19.36
N ALA A 460 -13.84 -16.89 -18.82
CA ALA A 460 -14.07 -18.10 -19.60
C ALA A 460 -15.16 -17.91 -20.67
N ALA A 461 -16.25 -17.19 -20.34
CA ALA A 461 -17.28 -16.85 -21.31
C ALA A 461 -16.74 -15.96 -22.44
N LYS A 462 -15.89 -14.97 -22.16
CA LYS A 462 -15.25 -14.14 -23.20
C LYS A 462 -14.32 -14.95 -24.11
N GLU A 463 -13.59 -15.90 -23.55
CA GLU A 463 -12.67 -16.77 -24.32
C GLU A 463 -13.42 -17.74 -25.23
N THR A 464 -14.53 -18.31 -24.75
CA THR A 464 -15.32 -19.31 -25.47
C THR A 464 -16.40 -18.73 -26.37
N SER A 465 -16.80 -17.48 -26.13
CA SER A 465 -17.87 -16.79 -26.86
C SER A 465 -17.38 -15.47 -27.47
N PRO A 466 -16.42 -15.49 -28.43
CA PRO A 466 -15.75 -14.29 -28.92
C PRO A 466 -16.53 -13.52 -30.00
N THR A 467 -17.68 -14.04 -30.47
CA THR A 467 -18.41 -13.46 -31.60
C THR A 467 -19.73 -12.84 -31.16
N ALA A 468 -20.25 -11.89 -31.94
CA ALA A 468 -21.57 -11.28 -31.70
C ALA A 468 -22.74 -12.30 -31.68
N MET A 469 -22.52 -13.53 -32.19
CA MET A 469 -23.49 -14.63 -32.15
C MET A 469 -23.52 -15.39 -30.81
N SER A 470 -22.56 -15.13 -29.92
CA SER A 470 -22.52 -15.70 -28.56
C SER A 470 -22.14 -14.57 -27.60
N PRO A 471 -23.11 -13.72 -27.21
CA PRO A 471 -22.85 -12.60 -26.32
C PRO A 471 -22.46 -13.10 -24.92
N LEU A 472 -21.83 -12.22 -24.13
CA LEU A 472 -21.55 -12.47 -22.73
C LEU A 472 -22.87 -12.82 -22.00
N PRO A 473 -22.90 -13.83 -21.11
CA PRO A 473 -24.10 -14.19 -20.36
C PRO A 473 -24.74 -12.98 -19.68
N GLU A 474 -26.09 -12.93 -19.67
CA GLU A 474 -26.88 -11.81 -19.15
C GLU A 474 -26.45 -11.38 -17.74
N LEU A 475 -26.14 -12.35 -16.88
CA LEU A 475 -25.60 -12.13 -15.53
C LEU A 475 -24.46 -11.10 -15.50
N PHE A 476 -23.54 -11.12 -16.46
CA PHE A 476 -22.35 -10.24 -16.47
C PHE A 476 -22.59 -8.89 -17.16
N THR A 477 -23.71 -8.74 -17.85
CA THR A 477 -24.18 -7.46 -18.42
C THR A 477 -25.25 -6.80 -17.56
N ASP A 478 -25.80 -7.52 -16.58
CA ASP A 478 -26.85 -7.04 -15.69
C ASP A 478 -26.37 -5.90 -14.79
N GLU A 479 -27.29 -4.99 -14.51
CA GLU A 479 -27.05 -3.83 -13.66
C GLU A 479 -26.65 -4.24 -12.23
N SER A 480 -27.20 -5.34 -11.71
CA SER A 480 -26.87 -5.85 -10.38
C SER A 480 -25.41 -6.30 -10.29
N TYR A 481 -24.88 -6.94 -11.33
CA TYR A 481 -23.45 -7.31 -11.38
C TYR A 481 -22.57 -6.07 -11.46
N ARG A 482 -22.99 -5.03 -12.20
CA ARG A 482 -22.29 -3.74 -12.24
C ARG A 482 -22.26 -3.07 -10.87
N ILE A 483 -23.39 -3.03 -10.15
CA ILE A 483 -23.49 -2.47 -8.79
C ILE A 483 -22.63 -3.29 -7.81
N ALA A 484 -22.71 -4.62 -7.86
CA ALA A 484 -21.97 -5.51 -6.97
C ALA A 484 -20.44 -5.36 -7.10
N ASN A 485 -19.94 -4.96 -8.27
CA ASN A 485 -18.52 -4.72 -8.53
C ASN A 485 -18.11 -3.24 -8.44
N LYS A 486 -19.03 -2.34 -8.07
CA LYS A 486 -18.73 -0.93 -7.83
C LYS A 486 -18.45 -0.71 -6.34
N PHE A 487 -17.23 -1.04 -5.92
CA PHE A 487 -16.84 -0.95 -4.52
C PHE A 487 -16.64 0.50 -4.06
N LEU A 488 -17.64 1.09 -3.40
CA LEU A 488 -17.55 2.43 -2.83
C LEU A 488 -16.88 2.43 -1.43
N LEU A 489 -16.65 1.27 -0.84
CA LEU A 489 -15.84 1.11 0.37
C LEU A 489 -14.87 -0.05 0.16
N THR A 490 -13.57 0.25 0.08
CA THR A 490 -12.51 -0.77 -0.04
C THR A 490 -11.65 -0.82 1.20
N THR A 491 -11.54 -2.01 1.77
CA THR A 491 -10.97 -2.19 3.10
C THR A 491 -9.95 -3.30 3.11
N SER A 492 -9.01 -3.22 4.06
CA SER A 492 -8.09 -4.31 4.34
C SER A 492 -7.54 -4.20 5.74
N GLN A 493 -7.47 -5.34 6.42
CA GLN A 493 -6.73 -5.45 7.66
C GLN A 493 -5.24 -5.54 7.36
N VAL A 494 -4.46 -4.65 7.97
CA VAL A 494 -3.01 -4.60 7.84
C VAL A 494 -2.36 -4.68 9.22
N ALA A 495 -2.33 -5.89 9.77
CA ALA A 495 -1.73 -6.14 11.07
C ALA A 495 -0.19 -6.11 11.00
N THR A 496 0.42 -5.24 11.79
CA THR A 496 1.88 -5.12 11.94
C THR A 496 2.29 -5.36 13.40
N THR A 497 3.48 -5.90 13.63
CA THR A 497 4.08 -6.02 14.97
C THR A 497 4.76 -4.73 15.42
N THR A 498 5.34 -3.99 14.47
CA THR A 498 5.86 -2.63 14.61
C THR A 498 4.74 -1.59 14.64
N ASP A 499 4.98 -0.33 15.04
CA ASP A 499 3.96 0.74 14.92
C ASP A 499 3.80 1.27 13.48
N SER A 500 4.07 0.43 12.48
CA SER A 500 3.91 0.77 11.05
C SER A 500 2.46 0.66 10.60
N PHE A 501 2.10 1.37 9.54
CA PHE A 501 0.78 1.31 8.92
C PHE A 501 0.88 1.46 7.39
N VAL A 502 -0.13 0.98 6.69
CA VAL A 502 -0.21 0.97 5.22
C VAL A 502 -1.44 1.75 4.78
N GLY A 503 -1.31 2.54 3.71
CA GLY A 503 -2.41 3.32 3.13
C GLY A 503 -2.43 3.23 1.61
N TYR A 504 -3.60 3.46 1.03
CA TYR A 504 -3.85 3.45 -0.42
C TYR A 504 -5.07 4.34 -0.76
N GLY A 505 -5.21 4.74 -2.02
CA GLY A 505 -6.35 5.52 -2.50
C GLY A 505 -7.62 4.68 -2.72
N PRO A 506 -8.78 5.31 -2.94
CA PRO A 506 -10.02 4.62 -3.31
C PRO A 506 -9.92 3.96 -4.70
N VAL A 507 -10.76 2.93 -4.94
CA VAL A 507 -10.86 2.28 -6.27
C VAL A 507 -11.96 2.87 -7.16
N ASP A 508 -12.82 3.71 -6.59
CA ASP A 508 -13.88 4.45 -7.29
C ASP A 508 -13.77 5.94 -6.95
N PRO A 509 -13.97 6.87 -7.91
CA PRO A 509 -13.94 8.31 -7.66
C PRO A 509 -14.89 8.80 -6.55
N ASN A 510 -15.97 8.07 -6.26
CA ASN A 510 -16.93 8.39 -5.21
C ASN A 510 -16.88 7.41 -4.04
N GLY A 511 -15.79 6.66 -3.90
CA GLY A 511 -15.59 5.69 -2.84
C GLY A 511 -14.59 6.15 -1.78
N TYR A 512 -14.40 5.29 -0.79
CA TYR A 512 -13.39 5.39 0.25
C TYR A 512 -12.41 4.21 0.17
N GLY A 513 -11.13 4.48 0.44
CA GLY A 513 -10.18 3.47 0.87
C GLY A 513 -10.02 3.51 2.39
N ALA A 514 -10.07 2.38 3.07
CA ALA A 514 -9.94 2.28 4.53
C ALA A 514 -9.14 1.04 4.94
N SER A 515 -7.82 1.20 5.11
CA SER A 515 -7.00 0.16 5.74
C SER A 515 -6.92 0.39 7.25
N TYR A 516 -6.76 -0.69 8.02
CA TYR A 516 -6.72 -0.59 9.46
C TYR A 516 -5.74 -1.57 10.12
N ASN A 517 -5.13 -1.12 11.21
CA ASN A 517 -4.15 -1.88 11.99
C ASN A 517 -4.57 -1.93 13.47
N PRO A 518 -5.19 -3.04 13.92
CA PRO A 518 -5.63 -3.18 15.29
C PRO A 518 -4.45 -3.48 16.25
N LYS A 519 -4.20 -2.56 17.18
CA LYS A 519 -3.24 -2.69 18.28
C LYS A 519 -3.97 -3.12 19.58
N PRO A 520 -3.25 -3.49 20.66
CA PRO A 520 -3.87 -3.83 21.94
C PRO A 520 -4.91 -2.82 22.43
N ASN A 521 -4.53 -1.54 22.45
CA ASN A 521 -5.31 -0.44 23.05
C ASN A 521 -5.65 0.69 22.07
N SER A 522 -5.39 0.51 20.78
CA SER A 522 -5.71 1.49 19.74
C SER A 522 -5.96 0.81 18.39
N ILE A 523 -6.53 1.56 17.44
CA ILE A 523 -6.70 1.13 16.07
C ILE A 523 -6.25 2.26 15.15
N VAL A 524 -5.28 1.99 14.28
CA VAL A 524 -4.84 2.97 13.27
C VAL A 524 -5.65 2.75 12.00
N PHE A 525 -6.32 3.78 11.51
CA PHE A 525 -7.05 3.79 10.24
C PHE A 525 -6.34 4.70 9.24
N CYS A 526 -6.17 4.22 8.02
CA CYS A 526 -5.70 5.00 6.88
C CYS A 526 -6.89 5.20 5.93
N LEU A 527 -7.46 6.40 5.96
CA LEU A 527 -8.67 6.75 5.24
C LEU A 527 -8.32 7.57 3.99
N SER A 528 -8.93 7.25 2.86
CA SER A 528 -8.76 7.98 1.61
C SER A 528 -10.09 8.19 0.89
N ALA A 529 -10.18 9.29 0.15
CA ALA A 529 -11.29 9.73 -0.67
C ALA A 529 -10.77 10.70 -1.76
N PHE A 530 -11.65 11.31 -2.55
CA PHE A 530 -11.28 12.36 -3.50
C PHE A 530 -12.07 13.64 -3.23
N TRP A 531 -11.41 14.79 -3.23
CA TRP A 531 -12.02 16.11 -3.02
C TRP A 531 -13.03 16.46 -4.12
N SER A 532 -12.84 15.95 -5.32
CA SER A 532 -13.77 16.09 -6.44
C SER A 532 -15.10 15.39 -6.21
N SER A 533 -15.18 14.44 -5.27
CA SER A 533 -16.43 13.79 -4.91
C SER A 533 -17.26 14.66 -3.97
N GLN A 534 -18.54 14.83 -4.31
CA GLN A 534 -19.49 15.57 -3.48
C GLN A 534 -20.04 14.72 -2.32
N THR A 535 -19.79 13.41 -2.34
CA THR A 535 -20.38 12.45 -1.39
C THR A 535 -19.38 11.88 -0.41
N THR A 536 -18.09 12.17 -0.57
CA THR A 536 -17.03 11.63 0.31
C THR A 536 -16.25 12.71 1.05
N SER A 537 -15.78 12.37 2.26
CA SER A 537 -14.89 13.22 3.06
C SER A 537 -14.23 12.37 4.14
N THR A 538 -12.90 12.28 4.12
CA THR A 538 -12.15 11.49 5.11
C THR A 538 -12.34 12.01 6.53
N SER A 539 -12.46 13.32 6.71
CA SER A 539 -12.68 13.92 8.03
C SER A 539 -14.06 13.61 8.60
N LYS A 540 -15.13 13.71 7.78
CA LYS A 540 -16.46 13.26 8.21
C LYS A 540 -16.46 11.76 8.50
N PHE A 541 -15.80 10.96 7.67
CA PHE A 541 -15.68 9.52 7.88
C PHE A 541 -14.96 9.19 9.18
N ALA A 542 -13.83 9.84 9.48
CA ALA A 542 -13.08 9.65 10.71
C ALA A 542 -13.91 10.00 11.96
N GLN A 543 -14.60 11.14 11.94
CA GLN A 543 -15.46 11.57 13.05
C GLN A 543 -16.61 10.58 13.29
N THR A 544 -17.34 10.21 12.24
CA THR A 544 -18.45 9.26 12.37
C THR A 544 -17.95 7.85 12.73
N LEU A 545 -16.74 7.48 12.33
CA LEU A 545 -16.10 6.23 12.74
C LEU A 545 -15.76 6.23 14.23
N GLU A 546 -15.24 7.34 14.75
CA GLU A 546 -15.03 7.51 16.20
C GLU A 546 -16.32 7.30 16.98
N GLU A 547 -17.38 8.01 16.60
CA GLU A 547 -18.70 7.89 17.20
C GLU A 547 -19.22 6.45 17.12
N SER A 548 -19.11 5.81 15.96
CA SER A 548 -19.55 4.43 15.76
C SER A 548 -18.80 3.46 16.68
N LEU A 549 -17.48 3.57 16.77
CA LEU A 549 -16.66 2.74 17.66
C LEU A 549 -17.02 2.94 19.14
N LEU A 550 -17.20 4.20 19.58
CA LEU A 550 -17.59 4.52 20.95
C LEU A 550 -19.00 4.02 21.30
N ILE A 551 -19.96 4.17 20.38
CA ILE A 551 -21.33 3.67 20.52
C ILE A 551 -21.32 2.14 20.66
N LEU A 552 -20.52 1.43 19.85
CA LEU A 552 -20.37 -0.02 19.96
C LEU A 552 -19.76 -0.44 21.29
N GLN A 553 -18.73 0.28 21.77
CA GLN A 553 -18.12 0.00 23.06
C GLN A 553 -19.12 0.16 24.20
N GLN A 554 -19.85 1.27 24.23
CA GLN A 554 -20.89 1.53 25.24
C GLN A 554 -21.98 0.45 25.17
N PHE A 555 -22.46 0.13 23.97
CA PHE A 555 -23.47 -0.89 23.74
C PHE A 555 -23.05 -2.26 24.26
N LEU A 556 -21.87 -2.74 23.90
CA LEU A 556 -21.41 -4.06 24.34
C LEU A 556 -20.98 -4.10 25.80
N THR A 557 -20.71 -2.95 26.42
CA THR A 557 -20.40 -2.90 27.86
C THR A 557 -21.66 -2.98 28.70
N ARG A 558 -22.77 -2.36 28.27
CA ARG A 558 -24.05 -2.40 29.00
C ARG A 558 -24.84 -3.69 28.82
N THR A 559 -24.59 -4.43 27.75
CA THR A 559 -25.25 -5.73 27.46
C THR A 559 -24.45 -6.95 27.92
N ARG A 560 -23.36 -6.74 28.68
CA ARG A 560 -22.65 -7.80 29.40
C ARG A 560 -23.23 -7.93 30.79
#